data_AF-A0A443SRA9-F1
#
_entry.id   AF-A0A443SRA9-F1
#
_cell.length_a   1.000
_cell.length_b   1.000
_cell.length_c   1.000
_cell.angle_alpha   90.00
_cell.angle_beta   90.00
_cell.angle_gamma   90.00
#
_symmetry.space_group_name_H-M   'P 1'
#
loop_
_entity.id
_entity.type
_entity.pdbx_description
1 polymer ?
#
loop_
_entity_poly.entity_id
_entity_poly.type
_entity_poly.pdbx_seq_one_letter_code
_entity_poly.pdbx_strand_id
1 'polypeptide(L)'
;MTQITGVISLVYGILLNTGISSRNHSPPKPASNHTLSLSLQSLRLLNHFACVDLHMLQAILGSEGLSLQLRHIASYLLWYCSHWNNTALLHELILLIGYFTVLNVDNQNVMQSGRDPQQATILQQLCSLPFDYFSNPKLTRVLFPTLISCCFRNDENKAVLQQEMSAVMLSSFIEV
;
A
#
# COMPACT_ATOMS: atom_id res chain seq x y z
N MET A 1 -5.01 -0.23 22.06
CA MET A 1 -5.37 0.94 21.23
C MET A 1 -4.17 1.86 21.02
N THR A 2 -3.66 2.57 22.05
CA THR A 2 -2.62 3.61 21.91
C THR A 2 -1.30 3.14 21.28
N GLN A 3 -0.92 1.86 21.47
CA GLN A 3 0.35 1.33 20.98
C GLN A 3 0.42 1.22 19.44
N ILE A 4 -0.69 0.88 18.77
CA ILE A 4 -0.72 0.67 17.30
C ILE A 4 -0.68 2.01 16.55
N THR A 5 -1.40 3.01 17.06
CA THR A 5 -1.33 4.39 16.56
C THR A 5 0.10 4.93 16.57
N GLY A 6 0.88 4.59 17.60
CA GLY A 6 2.30 4.95 17.71
C GLY A 6 3.19 4.32 16.63
N VAL A 7 2.85 3.12 16.15
CA VAL A 7 3.64 2.41 15.12
C VAL A 7 3.58 3.15 13.78
N ILE A 8 2.40 3.55 13.32
CA ILE A 8 2.25 4.32 12.06
C ILE A 8 2.97 5.67 12.16
N SER A 9 2.79 6.37 13.29
CA SER A 9 3.43 7.67 13.50
C SER A 9 4.96 7.56 13.53
N LEU A 10 5.49 6.48 14.11
CA LEU A 10 6.92 6.18 14.11
C LEU A 10 7.43 5.88 12.70
N VAL A 11 6.76 5.01 11.95
CA VAL A 11 7.13 4.68 10.57
C VAL A 11 7.08 5.91 9.68
N TYR A 12 6.03 6.73 9.82
CA TYR A 12 5.89 8.01 9.14
C TYR A 12 7.08 8.92 9.45
N GLY A 13 7.41 9.09 10.73
CA GLY A 13 8.53 9.92 11.18
C GLY A 13 9.87 9.47 10.63
N ILE A 14 10.21 8.18 10.72
CA ILE A 14 11.53 7.69 10.28
C ILE A 14 11.71 7.72 8.75
N LEU A 15 10.65 7.43 7.99
CA LEU A 15 10.72 7.35 6.52
C LEU A 15 10.63 8.72 5.85
N LEU A 16 9.79 9.62 6.37
CA LEU A 16 9.53 10.89 5.70
C LEU A 16 10.46 12.00 6.20
N ASN A 17 10.96 11.93 7.45
CA ASN A 17 12.03 12.84 7.89
C ASN A 17 13.34 12.63 7.10
N THR A 18 13.49 11.49 6.41
CA THR A 18 14.61 11.21 5.51
C THR A 18 14.32 11.53 4.03
N GLY A 19 13.07 11.78 3.63
CA GLY A 19 12.66 11.67 2.22
C GLY A 19 11.66 12.69 1.66
N ILE A 20 11.13 13.63 2.44
CA ILE A 20 10.12 14.59 1.93
C ILE A 20 10.71 15.58 0.90
N SER A 21 12.00 15.91 0.98
CA SER A 21 12.57 17.02 0.21
C SER A 21 12.88 16.73 -1.28
N SER A 22 12.68 15.52 -1.80
CA SER A 22 13.18 15.16 -3.13
C SER A 22 12.23 14.31 -4.01
N ARG A 23 10.91 14.49 -3.93
CA ARG A 23 10.00 13.91 -4.96
C ARG A 23 10.17 14.52 -6.36
N ASN A 24 11.09 15.48 -6.51
CA ASN A 24 11.49 16.07 -7.78
C ASN A 24 12.47 15.14 -8.51
N HIS A 25 11.93 14.24 -9.35
CA HIS A 25 12.59 13.52 -10.46
C HIS A 25 13.92 12.78 -10.20
N SER A 26 14.36 12.66 -8.95
CA SER A 26 15.61 12.00 -8.56
C SER A 26 15.30 10.75 -7.75
N PRO A 27 16.09 9.67 -7.88
CA PRO A 27 15.86 8.45 -7.12
C PRO A 27 15.95 8.71 -5.60
N PRO A 28 15.22 7.95 -4.77
CA PRO A 28 15.33 8.06 -3.31
C PRO A 28 16.76 7.84 -2.89
N LYS A 29 17.25 8.57 -1.88
CA LYS A 29 18.48 8.17 -1.20
C LYS A 29 18.25 6.82 -0.50
N PRO A 30 19.20 5.87 -0.55
CA PRO A 30 19.09 4.62 0.19
C PRO A 30 18.84 4.90 1.68
N ALA A 31 17.77 4.32 2.22
CA ALA A 31 17.50 4.40 3.65
C ALA A 31 18.48 3.50 4.41
N SER A 32 18.75 3.83 5.67
CA SER A 32 19.61 2.98 6.50
C SER A 32 18.97 1.60 6.69
N ASN A 33 19.80 0.55 6.82
CA ASN A 33 19.32 -0.80 7.11
C ASN A 33 18.45 -0.85 8.38
N HIS A 34 18.76 -0.01 9.37
CA HIS A 34 17.98 0.11 10.59
C HIS A 34 16.57 0.65 10.31
N THR A 35 16.46 1.74 9.52
CA THR A 35 15.18 2.33 9.09
C THR A 35 14.32 1.32 8.33
N LEU A 36 14.93 0.58 7.39
CA LEU A 36 14.24 -0.45 6.60
C LEU A 36 13.77 -1.61 7.49
N SER A 37 14.62 -2.07 8.41
CA SER A 37 14.27 -3.14 9.34
C SER A 37 13.12 -2.73 10.26
N LEU A 38 13.16 -1.52 10.85
CA LEU A 38 12.08 -1.02 11.69
C LEU A 38 10.77 -0.88 10.91
N SER A 39 10.83 -0.39 9.67
CA SER A 39 9.67 -0.27 8.80
C SER A 39 9.08 -1.64 8.49
N LEU A 40 9.92 -2.62 8.15
CA LEU A 40 9.49 -3.99 7.86
C LEU A 40 8.81 -4.65 9.06
N GLN A 41 9.42 -4.56 10.26
CA GLN A 41 8.84 -5.14 11.46
C GLN A 41 7.54 -4.45 11.87
N SER A 42 7.45 -3.14 11.66
CA SER A 42 6.22 -2.37 11.91
C SER A 42 5.09 -2.78 10.98
N LEU A 43 5.35 -2.93 9.66
CA LEU A 43 4.34 -3.41 8.71
C LEU A 43 3.91 -4.85 9.02
N ARG A 44 4.85 -5.73 9.37
CA ARG A 44 4.54 -7.09 9.83
C ARG A 44 3.63 -7.09 11.04
N LEU A 45 3.94 -6.26 12.04
CA LEU A 45 3.12 -6.16 13.24
C LEU A 45 1.68 -5.72 12.90
N LEU A 46 1.53 -4.75 12.00
CA LEU A 46 0.21 -4.31 11.53
C LEU A 46 -0.54 -5.42 10.78
N ASN A 47 0.14 -6.15 9.89
CA ASN A 47 -0.46 -7.28 9.19
C ASN A 47 -0.89 -8.41 10.15
N HIS A 48 -0.06 -8.72 11.15
CA HIS A 48 -0.45 -9.68 12.20
C HIS A 48 -1.65 -9.18 13.01
N PHE A 49 -1.71 -7.88 13.30
CA PHE A 49 -2.85 -7.30 13.98
C PHE A 49 -4.13 -7.39 13.13
N ALA A 50 -4.05 -7.22 11.82
CA ALA A 50 -5.18 -7.39 10.90
C ALA A 50 -5.75 -8.82 10.93
N CYS A 51 -4.89 -9.83 11.14
CA CYS A 51 -5.33 -11.22 11.30
C CYS A 51 -6.05 -11.46 12.64
N VAL A 52 -5.79 -10.65 13.66
CA VAL A 52 -6.43 -10.75 14.99
C VAL A 52 -7.73 -9.97 15.02
N ASP A 53 -7.71 -8.71 14.55
CA ASP A 53 -8.88 -7.84 14.50
C ASP A 53 -8.78 -6.88 13.31
N LEU A 54 -9.32 -7.34 12.18
CA LEU A 54 -9.36 -6.57 10.93
C LEU A 54 -10.15 -5.27 11.07
N HIS A 55 -11.31 -5.32 11.73
CA HIS A 55 -12.18 -4.15 11.87
C HIS A 55 -11.53 -3.07 12.74
N MET A 56 -10.88 -3.47 13.84
CA MET A 56 -10.13 -2.53 14.68
C MET A 56 -8.94 -1.94 13.92
N LEU A 57 -8.20 -2.74 13.14
CA LEU A 57 -7.11 -2.22 12.30
C LEU A 57 -7.65 -1.17 11.32
N GLN A 58 -8.71 -1.50 10.59
CA GLN A 58 -9.34 -0.61 9.61
C GLN A 58 -9.85 0.69 10.26
N ALA A 59 -10.47 0.60 11.44
CA ALA A 59 -10.98 1.77 12.16
C ALA A 59 -9.84 2.68 12.66
N ILE A 60 -8.77 2.11 13.20
CA ILE A 60 -7.60 2.88 13.67
C ILE A 60 -6.90 3.53 12.49
N LEU A 61 -6.54 2.77 11.46
CA LEU A 61 -5.81 3.29 10.31
C LEU A 61 -6.66 4.23 9.45
N GLY A 62 -7.99 4.07 9.48
CA GLY A 62 -8.95 4.89 8.75
C GLY A 62 -9.26 6.22 9.43
N SER A 63 -8.87 6.38 10.70
CA SER A 63 -9.10 7.62 11.43
C SER A 63 -8.42 8.81 10.75
N GLU A 64 -9.02 9.99 10.89
CA GLU A 64 -8.43 11.23 10.40
C GLU A 64 -6.99 11.39 10.92
N GLY A 65 -6.09 11.85 10.05
CA GLY A 65 -4.66 11.97 10.35
C GLY A 65 -3.85 10.69 10.11
N LEU A 66 -4.28 9.53 10.61
CA LEU A 66 -3.56 8.26 10.40
C LEU A 66 -3.72 7.73 8.99
N SER A 67 -4.92 7.85 8.41
CA SER A 67 -5.18 7.49 7.01
C SER A 67 -4.28 8.28 6.05
N LEU A 68 -4.06 9.56 6.36
CA LEU A 68 -3.14 10.43 5.62
C LEU A 68 -1.68 9.97 5.76
N GLN A 69 -1.25 9.64 6.97
CA GLN A 69 0.10 9.12 7.21
C GLN A 69 0.32 7.79 6.49
N LEU A 70 -0.64 6.87 6.58
CA LEU A 70 -0.61 5.59 5.88
C LEU A 70 -0.48 5.79 4.37
N ARG A 71 -1.27 6.71 3.80
CA ARG A 71 -1.18 7.05 2.37
C ARG A 71 0.22 7.54 2.00
N HIS A 72 0.81 8.46 2.77
CA HIS A 72 2.16 8.93 2.50
C HIS A 72 3.22 7.83 2.64
N ILE A 73 3.11 6.96 3.66
CA ILE A 73 3.98 5.80 3.84
C ILE A 73 3.87 4.88 2.63
N ALA A 74 2.67 4.49 2.22
CA ALA A 74 2.43 3.61 1.08
C ALA A 74 3.02 4.20 -0.20
N SER A 75 2.73 5.47 -0.46
CA SER A 75 3.18 6.17 -1.66
C SER A 75 4.70 6.37 -1.69
N TYR A 76 5.35 6.55 -0.53
CA TYR A 76 6.81 6.61 -0.41
C TYR A 76 7.43 5.22 -0.61
N LEU A 77 6.91 4.19 0.06
CA LEU A 77 7.49 2.85 0.02
C LEU A 77 7.33 2.17 -1.35
N LEU A 78 6.21 2.38 -2.05
CA LEU A 78 6.05 1.92 -3.44
C LEU A 78 7.11 2.55 -4.35
N TRP A 79 7.32 3.85 -4.22
CA TRP A 79 8.36 4.57 -4.96
C TRP A 79 9.80 4.17 -4.55
N TYR A 80 10.05 3.94 -3.26
CA TYR A 80 11.35 3.49 -2.78
C TYR A 80 11.70 2.10 -3.31
N CYS A 81 10.74 1.16 -3.20
CA CYS A 81 10.95 -0.22 -3.61
C CYS A 81 11.09 -0.38 -5.13
N SER A 82 10.55 0.54 -5.93
CA SER A 82 10.77 0.55 -7.38
C SER A 82 12.23 0.89 -7.76
N HIS A 83 13.00 1.52 -6.88
CA HIS A 83 14.41 1.86 -7.11
C HIS A 83 15.41 0.95 -6.38
N TRP A 84 15.09 0.52 -5.15
CA TRP A 84 16.04 -0.17 -4.27
C TRP A 84 15.70 -1.64 -3.98
N ASN A 85 14.84 -2.27 -4.80
CA ASN A 85 14.44 -3.68 -4.77
C ASN A 85 14.38 -4.31 -3.35
N ASN A 86 13.42 -3.88 -2.53
CA ASN A 86 13.18 -4.44 -1.20
C ASN A 86 11.84 -5.20 -1.19
N THR A 87 11.86 -6.42 -1.74
CA THR A 87 10.65 -7.24 -1.96
C THR A 87 9.92 -7.58 -0.67
N ALA A 88 10.64 -7.88 0.42
CA ALA A 88 10.02 -8.17 1.71
C ALA A 88 9.20 -6.99 2.23
N LEU A 89 9.76 -5.78 2.16
CA LEU A 89 9.06 -4.56 2.60
C LEU A 89 7.86 -4.25 1.69
N LEU A 90 8.04 -4.41 0.38
CA LEU A 90 6.97 -4.21 -0.61
C LEU A 90 5.81 -5.18 -0.40
N HIS A 91 6.08 -6.46 -0.11
CA HIS A 91 5.03 -7.46 0.13
C HIS A 91 4.21 -7.14 1.38
N GLU A 92 4.86 -6.79 2.48
CA GLU A 92 4.15 -6.42 3.71
C GLU A 92 3.30 -5.16 3.50
N LEU A 93 3.76 -4.22 2.69
CA LEU A 93 2.98 -3.05 2.32
C LEU A 93 1.75 -3.42 1.47
N ILE A 94 1.91 -4.26 0.44
CA ILE A 94 0.80 -4.69 -0.42
C ILE A 94 -0.26 -5.42 0.41
N LEU A 95 0.16 -6.29 1.34
CA LEU A 95 -0.75 -6.97 2.27
C LEU A 95 -1.48 -5.99 3.18
N LEU A 96 -0.77 -5.00 3.75
CA LEU A 96 -1.37 -4.00 4.62
C LEU A 96 -2.43 -3.18 3.88
N ILE A 97 -2.17 -2.79 2.63
CA ILE A 97 -3.16 -2.10 1.79
C ILE A 97 -4.38 -2.99 1.54
N GLY A 98 -4.18 -4.28 1.30
CA GLY A 98 -5.26 -5.25 1.13
C GLY A 98 -6.15 -5.34 2.36
N TYR A 99 -5.55 -5.56 3.54
CA TYR A 99 -6.28 -5.58 4.81
C TYR A 99 -6.97 -4.25 5.12
N PHE A 100 -6.33 -3.14 4.80
CA PHE A 100 -6.92 -1.82 5.04
C PHE A 100 -8.18 -1.57 4.21
N THR A 101 -8.22 -2.06 2.96
CA THR A 101 -9.28 -1.75 1.99
C THR A 101 -10.35 -2.83 1.84
N VAL A 102 -10.08 -4.07 2.23
CA VAL A 102 -11.01 -5.20 2.02
C VAL A 102 -12.38 -4.92 2.67
N LEU A 103 -13.43 -4.99 1.84
CA LEU A 103 -14.83 -4.74 2.23
C LEU A 103 -15.09 -3.38 2.92
N ASN A 104 -14.22 -2.38 2.71
CA ASN A 104 -14.32 -1.08 3.38
C ASN A 104 -14.18 0.07 2.37
N VAL A 105 -15.30 0.59 1.88
CA VAL A 105 -15.35 1.62 0.82
C VAL A 105 -14.71 2.93 1.27
N ASP A 106 -14.87 3.33 2.53
CA ASP A 106 -14.25 4.55 3.06
C ASP A 106 -12.72 4.46 3.00
N ASN A 107 -12.16 3.33 3.41
CA ASN A 107 -10.71 3.08 3.33
C ASN A 107 -10.22 2.90 1.89
N GLN A 108 -11.03 2.33 0.99
CA GLN A 108 -10.72 2.29 -0.45
C GLN A 108 -10.57 3.70 -1.03
N ASN A 109 -11.43 4.64 -0.62
CA ASN A 109 -11.40 6.03 -1.10
C ASN A 109 -10.19 6.81 -0.56
N VAL A 110 -9.70 6.48 0.65
CA VAL A 110 -8.44 7.03 1.18
C VAL A 110 -7.28 6.77 0.20
N MET A 111 -7.25 5.60 -0.46
CA MET A 111 -6.20 5.22 -1.40
C MET A 111 -6.23 6.00 -2.73
N GLN A 112 -7.38 6.59 -3.07
CA GLN A 112 -7.55 7.46 -4.23
C GLN A 112 -7.23 8.94 -3.98
N SER A 113 -7.16 9.37 -2.72
CA SER A 113 -7.01 10.79 -2.37
C SER A 113 -5.61 11.36 -2.68
N GLY A 114 -5.36 11.69 -3.95
CA GLY A 114 -4.26 12.56 -4.37
C GLY A 114 -4.60 14.01 -4.10
N ARG A 115 -3.76 14.75 -3.35
CA ARG A 115 -3.93 16.21 -3.15
C ARG A 115 -3.68 17.02 -4.43
N ASP A 116 -3.11 16.38 -5.45
CA ASP A 116 -2.71 16.98 -6.71
C ASP A 116 -3.07 16.01 -7.84
N PRO A 117 -3.80 16.45 -8.89
CA PRO A 117 -4.12 15.62 -10.05
C PRO A 117 -2.89 15.06 -10.79
N GLN A 118 -1.69 15.54 -10.52
CA GLN A 118 -0.44 15.01 -11.09
C GLN A 118 0.17 13.84 -10.31
N GLN A 119 -0.34 13.50 -9.12
CA GLN A 119 0.18 12.38 -8.34
C GLN A 119 -0.67 11.12 -8.56
N ALA A 120 -0.04 10.08 -9.12
CA ALA A 120 -0.66 8.77 -9.26
C ALA A 120 -1.22 8.27 -7.92
N THR A 121 -2.44 7.75 -7.94
CA THR A 121 -3.08 7.15 -6.77
C THR A 121 -2.31 5.92 -6.31
N ILE A 122 -2.51 5.46 -5.07
CA ILE A 122 -1.89 4.21 -4.59
C ILE A 122 -2.30 3.04 -5.47
N LEU A 123 -3.56 3.02 -5.93
CA LEU A 123 -4.04 2.00 -6.85
C LEU A 123 -3.27 2.00 -8.18
N GLN A 124 -3.08 3.17 -8.80
CA GLN A 124 -2.28 3.27 -10.03
C GLN A 124 -0.81 2.89 -9.81
N GLN A 125 -0.23 3.25 -8.67
CA GLN A 125 1.13 2.86 -8.31
C GLN A 125 1.26 1.33 -8.14
N LEU A 126 0.24 0.66 -7.59
CA LEU A 126 0.18 -0.80 -7.52
C LEU A 126 0.05 -1.43 -8.92
N CYS A 127 -0.73 -0.83 -9.82
CA CYS A 127 -0.82 -1.26 -11.21
C CYS A 127 0.48 -1.05 -12.00
N SER A 128 1.35 -0.15 -11.55
CA SER A 128 2.64 0.17 -12.17
C SER A 128 3.80 -0.68 -11.65
N LEU A 129 3.54 -1.70 -10.82
CA LEU A 129 4.57 -2.60 -10.33
C LEU A 129 5.23 -3.40 -11.47
N PRO A 130 6.44 -3.96 -11.26
CA PRO A 130 7.11 -4.79 -12.27
C PRO A 130 6.24 -5.96 -12.75
N PHE A 131 6.39 -6.35 -14.02
CA PHE A 131 5.59 -7.40 -14.67
C PHE A 131 5.58 -8.75 -13.92
N ASP A 132 6.61 -9.06 -13.13
CA ASP A 132 6.64 -10.26 -12.30
C ASP A 132 5.46 -10.33 -11.31
N TYR A 133 4.96 -9.18 -10.81
CA TYR A 133 3.77 -9.13 -9.94
C TYR A 133 2.46 -9.49 -10.66
N PHE A 134 2.46 -9.50 -11.99
CA PHE A 134 1.30 -9.84 -12.83
C PHE A 134 1.40 -11.21 -13.48
N SER A 135 2.60 -11.80 -13.52
CA SER A 135 2.86 -13.06 -14.24
C SER A 135 3.35 -14.20 -13.35
N ASN A 136 4.08 -13.92 -12.26
CA ASN A 136 4.60 -14.95 -11.37
C ASN A 136 3.53 -15.40 -10.37
N PRO A 137 3.12 -16.69 -10.33
CA PRO A 137 2.08 -17.19 -9.44
C PRO A 137 2.28 -16.89 -7.95
N LYS A 138 3.54 -16.74 -7.50
CA LYS A 138 3.83 -16.40 -6.10
C LYS A 138 3.54 -14.93 -5.81
N LEU A 139 3.82 -14.03 -6.75
CA LEU A 139 3.65 -12.59 -6.58
C LEU A 139 2.21 -12.14 -6.89
N THR A 140 1.55 -12.79 -7.85
CA THR A 140 0.13 -12.53 -8.14
C THR A 140 -0.75 -12.86 -6.94
N ARG A 141 -0.43 -13.92 -6.17
CA ARG A 141 -1.08 -14.24 -4.88
C ARG A 141 -0.92 -13.16 -3.80
N VAL A 142 0.02 -12.23 -3.97
CA VAL A 142 0.18 -11.08 -3.08
C VAL A 142 -0.56 -9.87 -3.65
N LEU A 143 -0.33 -9.54 -4.93
CA LEU A 143 -0.88 -8.33 -5.55
C LEU A 143 -2.38 -8.42 -5.85
N PHE A 144 -2.85 -9.51 -6.46
CA PHE A 144 -4.20 -9.57 -7.01
C PHE A 144 -5.29 -9.52 -5.93
N PRO A 145 -5.16 -10.23 -4.78
CA PRO A 145 -6.10 -10.07 -3.68
C PRO A 145 -6.20 -8.62 -3.18
N THR A 146 -5.08 -7.89 -3.14
CA THR A 146 -5.06 -6.47 -2.76
C THR A 146 -5.77 -5.60 -3.81
N LEU A 147 -5.50 -5.80 -5.11
CA LEU A 147 -6.19 -5.06 -6.17
C LEU A 147 -7.71 -5.30 -6.16
N ILE A 148 -8.13 -6.54 -5.94
CA ILE A 148 -9.54 -6.91 -5.78
C ILE A 148 -10.12 -6.19 -4.55
N SER A 149 -9.41 -6.20 -3.42
CA SER A 149 -9.84 -5.54 -2.19
C SER A 149 -10.01 -4.02 -2.36
N CYS A 150 -9.12 -3.38 -3.12
CA CYS A 150 -9.21 -1.96 -3.44
C CYS A 150 -10.45 -1.63 -4.29
N CYS A 151 -10.89 -2.55 -5.16
CA CYS A 151 -11.93 -2.26 -6.16
C CYS A 151 -13.29 -2.91 -5.88
N PHE A 152 -13.37 -3.79 -4.87
CA PHE A 152 -14.58 -4.53 -4.58
C PHE A 152 -15.71 -3.58 -4.15
N ARG A 153 -16.79 -3.56 -4.95
CA ARG A 153 -17.95 -2.67 -4.80
C ARG A 153 -17.61 -1.17 -4.83
N ASN A 154 -16.54 -0.79 -5.51
CA ASN A 154 -16.15 0.60 -5.74
C ASN A 154 -15.93 0.82 -7.24
N ASP A 155 -16.95 1.40 -7.89
CA ASP A 155 -16.99 1.56 -9.34
C ASP A 155 -15.90 2.52 -9.84
N GLU A 156 -15.53 3.53 -9.05
CA GLU A 156 -14.44 4.45 -9.37
C GLU A 156 -13.08 3.74 -9.38
N ASN A 157 -12.75 3.00 -8.31
CA ASN A 157 -11.52 2.20 -8.26
C ASN A 157 -11.50 1.13 -9.36
N LYS A 158 -12.64 0.50 -9.63
CA LYS A 158 -12.77 -0.49 -10.71
C LYS A 158 -12.51 0.15 -12.09
N ALA A 159 -13.02 1.36 -12.34
CA ALA A 159 -12.77 2.07 -13.59
C ALA A 159 -11.28 2.40 -13.76
N VAL A 160 -10.62 2.87 -12.70
CA VAL A 160 -9.16 3.10 -12.71
C VAL A 160 -8.40 1.80 -13.00
N LEU A 161 -8.73 0.72 -12.31
CA LEU A 161 -8.10 -0.58 -12.52
C LEU A 161 -8.22 -1.07 -13.97
N GLN A 162 -9.40 -0.90 -14.58
CA GLN A 162 -9.66 -1.30 -15.96
C GLN A 162 -8.89 -0.46 -17.00
N GLN A 163 -8.54 0.78 -16.66
CA GLN A 163 -7.69 1.62 -17.51
C GLN A 163 -6.22 1.20 -17.43
N GLU A 164 -5.76 0.80 -16.24
CA GLU A 164 -4.34 0.47 -16.01
C GLU A 164 -4.01 -1.00 -16.36
N MET A 165 -4.96 -1.93 -16.25
CA MET A 165 -4.72 -3.34 -16.51
C MET A 165 -5.95 -4.10 -17.05
N SER A 166 -5.70 -5.23 -17.74
CA SER A 166 -6.75 -6.09 -18.25
C SER A 166 -7.52 -6.78 -17.11
N ALA A 167 -8.83 -6.54 -17.05
CA ALA A 167 -9.74 -7.19 -16.11
C ALA A 167 -9.75 -8.74 -16.24
N VAL A 168 -9.37 -9.27 -17.40
CA VAL A 168 -9.28 -10.71 -17.67
C VAL A 168 -8.25 -11.40 -16.77
N MET A 169 -7.16 -10.71 -16.41
CA MET A 169 -6.15 -11.27 -15.51
C MET A 169 -6.72 -11.54 -14.11
N LEU A 170 -7.58 -10.64 -13.63
CA LEU A 170 -8.21 -10.78 -12.31
C LEU A 170 -9.35 -11.81 -12.34
N SER A 171 -10.15 -11.86 -13.40
CA SER A 171 -11.20 -12.88 -13.53
C SER A 171 -10.60 -14.29 -13.57
N SER A 172 -9.54 -14.47 -14.37
CA SER A 172 -8.81 -15.75 -14.47
C SER A 172 -8.20 -16.18 -13.13
N PHE A 173 -7.87 -15.24 -12.25
CA PHE A 173 -7.35 -15.55 -10.91
C PHE A 173 -8.44 -15.98 -9.93
N ILE A 174 -9.67 -15.46 -10.07
CA ILE A 174 -10.81 -15.79 -9.21
C ILE A 174 -11.46 -17.12 -9.63
N GLU A 175 -11.40 -17.46 -10.92
CA GLU A 175 -11.98 -18.68 -11.49
C GLU A 175 -11.16 -19.96 -11.21
N VAL A 176 -9.96 -19.84 -10.61
CA VAL A 176 -9.05 -20.94 -10.24
C VAL A 176 -9.27 -21.36 -8.79
#